data_AF-A0AAW0GZ99-F1
#
_entry.id   AF-A0AAW0GZ99-F1
#
_cell.length_a   1.000
_cell.length_b   1.000
_cell.length_c   1.000
_cell.angle_alpha   90.00
_cell.angle_beta   90.00
_cell.angle_gamma   90.00
#
_symmetry.space_group_name_H-M   'P 1'
#
loop_
_entity.id
_entity.type
_entity.pdbx_description
1 polymer ?
#
loop_
_entity_poly.entity_id
_entity_poly.type
_entity_poly.pdbx_seq_one_letter_code
_entity_poly.pdbx_strand_id
1 'polypeptide(L)' 'MNKSTNEWKTVVGLAMFFIGFTALVLIWEKHYVYSPIPHTFDHDWVAMQTKQMLNMRANPIQGFSAKWDYDKSEWKK' A
#
# COMPACT_ATOMS: atom_id res chain seq x y z
N MET A 1 8.08 -1.53 -48.01
CA MET A 1 8.64 -2.26 -46.86
C MET A 1 8.78 -1.43 -45.58
N ASN A 2 8.89 -0.09 -45.62
CA ASN A 2 9.14 0.74 -44.41
C ASN A 2 7.92 1.57 -43.95
N LYS A 3 6.68 1.10 -44.14
CA LYS A 3 5.50 1.84 -43.69
C LYS A 3 5.20 1.48 -42.24
N SER A 4 5.13 2.48 -41.36
CA SER A 4 4.76 2.28 -39.96
C SER A 4 3.30 1.81 -39.84
N THR A 5 3.04 0.92 -38.87
CA THR A 5 1.70 0.41 -38.56
C THR A 5 1.17 1.03 -37.26
N ASN A 6 -0.16 0.99 -37.09
CA ASN A 6 -0.82 1.45 -35.86
C ASN A 6 -0.99 0.32 -34.82
N GLU A 7 -0.32 -0.83 -35.00
CA GLU A 7 -0.46 -2.02 -34.15
C GLU A 7 -0.19 -1.74 -32.67
N TRP A 8 0.71 -0.79 -32.37
CA TRP A 8 1.00 -0.37 -31.01
C TRP A 8 -0.26 0.08 -30.24
N LYS A 9 -1.24 0.67 -30.92
CA LYS A 9 -2.51 1.10 -30.30
C LYS A 9 -3.32 -0.11 -29.86
N THR A 10 -3.37 -1.15 -30.67
CA THR A 10 -4.04 -2.42 -30.35
C THR A 10 -3.32 -3.12 -29.20
N VAL A 11 -1.98 -3.17 -29.24
CA VAL A 11 -1.17 -3.79 -28.19
C VAL A 11 -1.40 -3.08 -26.85
N VAL A 12 -1.26 -1.76 -26.81
CA VAL A 12 -1.46 -0.96 -25.59
C VAL A 12 -2.91 -1.04 -25.10
N GLY A 13 -3.88 -0.92 -26.00
CA GLY A 13 -5.30 -0.98 -25.65
C GLY A 13 -5.69 -2.33 -25.05
N LEU A 14 -5.26 -3.42 -25.66
CA LEU A 14 -5.54 -4.78 -25.20
C LEU A 14 -4.81 -5.09 -23.89
N ALA A 15 -3.56 -4.63 -23.74
CA ALA A 15 -2.83 -4.76 -22.48
C ALA A 15 -3.54 -4.04 -21.32
N MET A 16 -3.96 -2.79 -21.53
CA MET A 16 -4.70 -2.02 -20.51
C MET A 16 -6.06 -2.64 -20.18
N PHE A 17 -6.75 -3.19 -21.18
CA PHE A 17 -8.00 -3.91 -20.95
C PHE A 17 -7.81 -5.11 -20.01
N PHE A 18 -6.79 -5.94 -20.26
CA PHE A 18 -6.54 -7.10 -19.41
C PHE A 18 -5.98 -6.73 -18.03
N ILE A 19 -5.23 -5.62 -17.90
CA ILE A 19 -4.87 -5.07 -16.58
C ILE A 19 -6.14 -4.67 -15.81
N GLY A 20 -7.08 -4.01 -16.47
CA GLY A 20 -8.38 -3.68 -15.88
C GLY A 20 -9.20 -4.93 -15.51
N PHE A 21 -9.19 -5.95 -16.35
CA PHE A 21 -9.85 -7.23 -16.08
C PHE A 21 -9.25 -7.93 -14.84
N THR A 22 -7.93 -7.90 -14.67
CA THR A 22 -7.27 -8.44 -13.47
C THR A 22 -7.77 -7.74 -12.20
N ALA A 23 -8.05 -6.44 -12.23
CA ALA A 23 -8.63 -5.75 -11.08
C ALA A 23 -10.02 -6.28 -10.70
N LEU A 24 -10.84 -6.70 -11.66
CA LEU A 24 -12.15 -7.33 -11.39
C LEU A 24 -11.98 -8.68 -10.70
N VAL A 25 -10.98 -9.47 -11.11
CA VAL A 25 -10.64 -10.75 -10.46
C VAL A 25 -10.20 -10.52 -9.01
N LEU A 26 -9.38 -9.50 -8.74
CA LEU A 26 -8.94 -9.15 -7.39
C LEU A 26 -10.10 -8.69 -6.50
N ILE A 27 -11.06 -7.94 -7.04
CA ILE A 27 -12.27 -7.55 -6.32
C ILE A 27 -13.10 -8.78 -5.94
N TRP A 28 -13.26 -9.72 -6.87
CA TRP A 28 -13.95 -10.98 -6.61
C TRP A 28 -13.26 -11.79 -5.51
N GLU A 29 -11.94 -11.96 -5.58
CA GLU A 29 -11.15 -12.66 -4.56
C GLU A 29 -11.30 -11.99 -3.18
N LYS A 30 -11.20 -10.65 -3.12
CA LYS A 30 -11.33 -9.89 -1.88
C LYS A 30 -12.72 -10.00 -1.23
N HIS A 31 -13.76 -10.19 -2.04
CA HIS A 31 -15.14 -10.25 -1.56
C HIS A 31 -15.56 -11.67 -1.16
N TYR A 32 -15.15 -12.68 -1.90
CA TYR A 32 -15.65 -14.06 -1.72
C TYR A 32 -14.63 -15.03 -1.13
N VAL A 33 -13.33 -14.75 -1.21
CA VAL A 33 -12.27 -15.68 -0.78
C VAL A 33 -11.57 -15.19 0.50
N TYR A 34 -11.23 -13.90 0.58
CA TYR A 34 -10.49 -13.37 1.72
C TYR A 34 -11.35 -13.22 2.97
N SER A 35 -10.86 -13.84 4.04
CA SER A 35 -11.36 -13.65 5.41
C SER A 35 -11.14 -12.21 5.90
N PRO A 36 -11.83 -11.79 6.97
CA PRO A 36 -11.54 -10.51 7.62
C PRO A 36 -10.08 -10.42 8.02
N ILE A 37 -9.51 -9.21 7.90
CA ILE A 37 -8.15 -8.94 8.39
C ILE A 37 -8.10 -9.06 9.91
N PRO A 38 -6.94 -9.41 10.51
CA PRO A 38 -6.82 -9.49 11.96
C PRO A 38 -7.16 -8.17 12.65
N HIS A 39 -7.70 -8.24 13.87
CA HIS A 39 -8.04 -7.05 14.69
C HIS A 39 -6.83 -6.13 14.94
N THR A 40 -5.60 -6.62 14.77
CA THR A 40 -4.38 -5.82 14.97
C THR A 40 -4.23 -4.71 13.94
N PHE A 41 -5.02 -4.75 12.85
CA PHE A 41 -5.13 -3.70 11.85
C PHE A 41 -6.23 -2.68 12.17
N ASP A 42 -6.96 -2.85 13.28
CA ASP A 42 -7.91 -1.83 13.75
C ASP A 42 -7.16 -0.55 14.11
N HIS A 43 -7.78 0.60 13.82
CA HIS A 43 -7.14 1.90 13.96
C HIS A 43 -6.59 2.15 15.38
N ASP A 44 -7.35 1.79 16.41
CA ASP A 44 -6.94 1.98 17.80
C ASP A 44 -5.80 1.05 18.19
N TRP A 45 -5.81 -0.20 17.69
CA TRP A 45 -4.72 -1.14 17.91
C TRP A 45 -3.43 -0.64 17.26
N VAL A 46 -3.50 -0.17 16.01
CA VAL A 46 -2.36 0.39 15.29
C VAL A 46 -1.81 1.64 16.00
N ALA A 47 -2.68 2.48 16.55
CA ALA A 47 -2.25 3.64 17.34
C ALA A 47 -1.52 3.24 18.64
N MET A 48 -2.07 2.27 19.38
CA MET A 48 -1.42 1.72 20.58
C MET A 48 -0.07 1.06 20.25
N GLN A 49 -0.03 0.25 19.20
CA GLN A 49 1.18 -0.42 18.73
C GLN A 49 2.23 0.59 18.27
N THR A 50 1.83 1.63 17.55
CA THR A 50 2.70 2.73 17.12
C THR A 50 3.33 3.42 18.32
N LYS A 51 2.53 3.77 19.34
CA LYS A 51 3.04 4.34 20.60
C LYS A 51 4.03 3.41 21.28
N GLN A 52 3.74 2.11 21.33
CA GLN A 52 4.66 1.12 21.89
C GLN A 52 5.98 1.05 21.11
N MET A 53 5.95 1.09 19.78
CA MET A 53 7.16 1.12 18.94
C MET A 53 8.01 2.38 19.20
N LEU A 54 7.38 3.53 19.41
CA LEU A 54 8.07 4.77 19.78
C LEU A 54 8.66 4.67 21.20
N ASN A 55 7.93 4.12 22.16
CA ASN A 55 8.43 3.89 23.52
C ASN A 55 9.68 2.99 23.52
N MET A 56 9.68 1.97 22.67
CA MET A 56 10.83 1.06 22.48
C MET A 56 11.94 1.64 21.59
N ARG A 57 11.79 2.89 21.10
CA ARG A 57 12.74 3.55 20.21
C ARG A 57 13.05 2.73 18.95
N ALA A 58 12.04 2.11 18.35
CA ALA A 58 12.20 1.29 17.15
C ALA A 58 12.84 2.11 15.99
N ASN A 59 13.97 1.63 15.45
CA ASN A 59 14.74 2.29 14.39
C ASN A 59 15.03 3.79 14.64
N PRO A 60 15.82 4.12 15.67
CA PRO A 60 15.89 5.49 16.20
C PRO A 60 16.83 6.44 15.44
N ILE A 61 17.69 5.93 14.55
CA ILE A 61 18.74 6.74 13.91
C ILE A 61 18.22 7.41 12.63
N GLN A 62 17.61 6.64 11.72
CA GLN A 62 17.10 7.13 10.43
C GLN A 62 15.66 6.70 10.14
N GLY A 63 15.16 5.69 10.86
CA GLY A 63 13.91 5.02 10.55
C GLY A 63 12.73 5.61 11.29
N PHE A 64 11.89 4.73 11.83
CA PHE A 64 10.59 5.06 12.39
C PHE A 64 10.66 6.08 13.53
N SER A 65 11.32 5.73 14.63
CA SER A 65 11.42 6.61 15.80
C SER A 65 12.23 7.88 15.53
N ALA A 66 13.13 7.88 14.55
CA ALA A 66 13.87 9.06 14.15
C ALA A 66 12.96 10.20 13.63
N LYS A 67 11.78 9.84 13.11
CA LYS A 67 10.78 10.77 12.55
C LYS A 67 9.78 11.29 13.59
N TRP A 68 9.85 10.82 14.84
CA TRP A 68 9.02 11.30 15.94
C TRP A 68 9.78 12.34 16.77
N ASP A 69 9.13 13.46 17.07
CA ASP A 69 9.61 14.47 18.02
C ASP A 69 9.11 14.09 19.41
N TYR A 70 10.04 13.62 20.27
CA TYR A 70 9.72 13.19 21.63
C TYR A 70 9.50 14.36 22.58
N ASP A 71 10.02 15.55 22.26
CA ASP A 71 9.87 16.73 23.11
C ASP A 71 8.48 17.34 22.92
N LYS A 72 7.98 17.31 21.68
CA LYS A 72 6.67 17.85 21.31
C LYS A 72 5.57 16.80 21.21
N SER A 73 5.91 15.52 21.32
CA SER A 73 4.96 14.40 21.14
C SER A 73 4.17 14.50 19.82
N GLU A 74 4.87 14.81 18.73
CA GLU A 74 4.31 14.90 17.38
C GLU A 74 5.25 14.32 16.33
N TRP A 75 4.73 14.03 15.13
CA TRP A 75 5.57 13.66 13.99
C TRP A 75 6.36 14.88 13.50
N LYS A 76 7.66 14.69 13.21
CA LYS A 76 8.50 15.73 12.62
C LYS A 76 7.93 16.14 11.25
N LYS A 77 7.90 17.45 11.00
CA LYS A 77 7.48 18.03 9.71
C LYS A 77 8.58 17.91 8.66
#